data_AF-V7HMU4-F1
#
_entry.id   AF-V7HMU4-F1
#
_cell.length_a   1.000
_cell.length_b   1.000
_cell.length_c   1.000
_cell.angle_alpha   90.00
_cell.angle_beta   90.00
_cell.angle_gamma   90.00
#
_symmetry.space_group_name_H-M   'P 1'
#
loop_
_entity.id
_entity.type
_entity.pdbx_description
1 polymer ?
#
loop_
_entity_poly.entity_id
_entity_poly.type
_entity_poly.pdbx_seq_one_letter_code
_entity_poly.pdbx_strand_id
1 'polypeptide(L)'
;MIAMAGISGMDQDKQEAFEELVGPAGSALERLLLLAARRVHRTKGKLRGTVRKRVPFLLPTRGPLSDVDGGIDMSLHVLSRDPLVLYVPIGGSRPLYPLAALGRRLAARRVTFLTMQTWTMERPAVIARMGRDLAWYAGRFPLHEIIFLCNTEEERRLIAAAGGNAIFSNHNLMISEDIFRPLPDVPVEFDAVYNGRISPIKRHHLAFDIERLAHITYSIGELPPVAARAFVRRLQAQSPLHHIANPLVDGWPGKLTAQQVNRVYNQAAVGLCLSAVEGAMYSSMEYLMAGLPIVSTPSLGGRDVYFDPDYCIVAEPEPAAIRRAVETLRDRAIPREDIRRRTLEKVYAQRIELMAFLTALLRRKGSRTPPIETWPFPGTDGMMRWGTVREIAAFVREPEPI
;
A
#
# COMPACT_ATOMS: atom_id res chain seq x y z
N MET A 1 -10.47 -25.15 32.46
CA MET A 1 -10.79 -23.77 32.90
C MET A 1 -9.50 -23.01 33.10
N ILE A 2 -8.99 -22.39 32.05
CA ILE A 2 -7.89 -21.43 32.11
C ILE A 2 -8.36 -20.24 31.28
N ALA A 3 -8.26 -19.07 31.90
CA ALA A 3 -9.03 -17.88 31.61
C ALA A 3 -8.76 -17.30 30.23
N MET A 4 -9.85 -16.99 29.52
CA MET A 4 -9.88 -15.99 28.47
C MET A 4 -9.55 -14.62 29.10
N ALA A 5 -8.29 -14.22 29.03
CA ALA A 5 -7.90 -12.85 29.28
C ALA A 5 -8.31 -12.00 28.07
N GLY A 6 -9.21 -11.05 28.33
CA GLY A 6 -9.88 -10.23 27.33
C GLY A 6 -8.91 -9.46 26.45
N ILE A 7 -9.19 -9.52 25.15
CA ILE A 7 -8.70 -8.59 24.13
C ILE A 7 -9.40 -7.25 24.38
N SER A 8 -8.87 -6.50 25.34
CA SER A 8 -9.24 -5.13 25.69
C SER A 8 -8.03 -4.25 25.42
N GLY A 9 -7.83 -3.88 24.16
CA GLY A 9 -6.69 -3.07 23.72
C GLY A 9 -6.79 -2.62 22.28
N MET A 10 -7.97 -2.20 21.82
CA MET A 10 -8.20 -1.74 20.43
C MET A 10 -8.03 -0.22 20.24
N ASP A 11 -7.28 0.44 21.12
CA ASP A 11 -7.02 1.90 21.08
C ASP A 11 -5.52 2.26 21.09
N GLN A 12 -4.65 1.32 20.67
CA GLN A 12 -3.20 1.56 20.51
C GLN A 12 -2.83 2.13 19.12
N ASP A 13 -3.79 2.21 18.20
CA ASP A 13 -3.62 2.82 16.87
C ASP A 13 -3.73 4.36 16.92
N LYS A 14 -3.02 5.01 17.84
CA LYS A 14 -3.01 6.48 17.94
C LYS A 14 -2.49 7.08 16.63
N GLN A 15 -3.41 7.43 15.74
CA GLN A 15 -3.16 8.25 14.57
C GLN A 15 -2.90 9.67 15.05
N GLU A 16 -2.04 10.38 14.33
CA GLU A 16 -1.80 11.79 14.61
C GLU A 16 -3.12 12.56 14.52
N ALA A 17 -3.44 13.37 15.54
CA ALA A 17 -4.61 14.24 15.46
C ALA A 17 -4.43 15.22 14.29
N PHE A 18 -5.51 15.75 13.74
CA PHE A 18 -5.38 16.70 12.63
C PHE A 18 -4.63 17.96 13.05
N GLU A 19 -4.88 18.42 14.26
CA GLU A 19 -4.23 19.56 14.89
C GLU A 19 -2.73 19.28 15.07
N GLU A 20 -2.37 18.08 15.52
CA GLU A 20 -0.98 17.63 15.57
C GLU A 20 -0.39 17.67 14.16
N LEU A 21 -1.03 17.04 13.18
CA LEU A 21 -0.57 16.92 11.80
C LEU A 21 -0.26 18.28 11.15
N VAL A 22 -1.20 19.23 11.20
CA VAL A 22 -1.01 20.55 10.57
C VAL A 22 -0.14 21.50 11.38
N GLY A 23 0.11 21.19 12.66
CA GLY A 23 0.90 22.01 13.55
C GLY A 23 0.18 23.29 14.02
N PRO A 24 0.89 24.17 14.73
CA PRO A 24 0.32 25.43 15.21
C PRO A 24 -0.07 26.34 14.04
N ALA A 25 -1.25 26.96 14.13
CA ALA A 25 -1.70 27.97 13.18
C ALA A 25 -1.05 29.32 13.52
N GLY A 26 -0.70 30.12 12.51
CA GLY A 26 -0.13 31.45 12.68
C GLY A 26 -1.14 32.50 13.16
N SER A 27 -2.45 32.19 13.14
CA SER A 27 -3.50 33.05 13.69
C SER A 27 -4.78 32.27 14.05
N ALA A 28 -5.66 32.89 14.84
CA ALA A 28 -6.99 32.35 15.14
C ALA A 28 -7.86 32.20 13.88
N LEU A 29 -7.74 33.14 12.93
CA LEU A 29 -8.45 33.09 11.64
C LEU A 29 -7.98 31.90 10.79
N GLU A 30 -6.66 31.69 10.69
CA GLU A 30 -6.10 30.54 9.96
C GLU A 30 -6.59 29.21 10.58
N ARG A 31 -6.60 29.12 11.91
CA ARG A 31 -7.12 27.95 12.62
C ARG A 31 -8.59 27.69 12.29
N LEU A 32 -9.42 28.73 12.27
CA LEU A 32 -10.83 28.61 11.92
C LEU A 32 -11.02 28.13 10.48
N LEU A 33 -10.24 28.66 9.53
CA LEU A 33 -10.26 28.24 8.13
C LEU A 33 -9.85 26.77 7.95
N LEU A 34 -8.79 26.32 8.65
CA LEU A 34 -8.35 24.91 8.62
C LEU A 34 -9.45 23.95 9.11
N LEU A 35 -10.09 24.27 10.24
CA LEU A 35 -11.16 23.47 10.81
C LEU A 35 -12.42 23.45 9.91
N ALA A 36 -12.79 24.60 9.35
CA ALA A 36 -13.91 24.71 8.41
C ALA A 36 -13.64 23.87 7.14
N ALA A 37 -12.45 24.01 6.54
CA ALA A 37 -12.05 23.24 5.36
C ALA A 37 -12.05 21.73 5.63
N ARG A 38 -11.52 21.30 6.80
CA ARG A 38 -11.55 19.89 7.24
C ARG A 38 -12.99 19.38 7.35
N ARG A 39 -13.89 20.16 7.96
CA ARG A 39 -15.30 19.76 8.13
C ARG A 39 -15.99 19.55 6.79
N VAL A 40 -15.86 20.51 5.87
CA VAL A 40 -16.43 20.42 4.51
C VAL A 40 -15.84 19.22 3.76
N HIS A 41 -14.52 19.06 3.80
CA HIS A 41 -13.83 17.96 3.13
C HIS A 41 -14.29 16.59 3.65
N ARG A 42 -14.38 16.43 4.98
CA ARG A 42 -14.83 15.18 5.63
C ARG A 42 -16.27 14.82 5.26
N THR A 43 -17.18 15.79 5.24
CA THR A 43 -18.59 15.56 4.89
C THR A 43 -18.73 15.14 3.43
N LYS A 44 -18.05 15.85 2.51
CA LYS A 44 -18.05 15.52 1.08
C LYS A 44 -17.43 14.14 0.80
N GLY A 45 -16.33 13.81 1.48
CA GLY A 45 -15.61 12.54 1.33
C GLY A 45 -16.41 11.33 1.84
N LYS A 46 -17.03 11.43 3.03
CA LYS A 46 -17.81 10.33 3.62
C LYS A 46 -19.03 9.95 2.79
N LEU A 47 -19.77 10.95 2.31
CA LEU A 47 -21.00 10.73 1.53
C LEU A 47 -20.68 10.04 0.20
N ARG A 48 -19.71 10.58 -0.56
CA ARG A 48 -19.28 10.01 -1.85
C ARG A 48 -18.67 8.62 -1.69
N GLY A 49 -17.80 8.43 -0.69
CA GLY A 49 -17.10 7.16 -0.47
C GLY A 49 -18.01 6.00 -0.05
N THR A 50 -19.01 6.25 0.81
CA THR A 50 -19.91 5.20 1.29
C THR A 50 -20.86 4.73 0.20
N VAL A 51 -21.42 5.67 -0.57
CA VAL A 51 -22.31 5.35 -1.69
C VAL A 51 -21.54 4.59 -2.78
N ARG A 52 -20.37 5.09 -3.20
CA ARG A 52 -19.53 4.46 -4.24
C ARG A 52 -19.16 3.00 -3.91
N LYS A 53 -18.97 2.67 -2.63
CA LYS A 53 -18.65 1.29 -2.18
C LYS A 53 -19.87 0.38 -2.05
N ARG A 54 -21.07 0.94 -1.93
CA ARG A 54 -22.31 0.16 -1.75
C ARG A 54 -23.05 -0.10 -3.05
N VAL A 55 -23.13 0.90 -3.91
CA VAL A 55 -23.87 0.87 -5.18
C VAL A 55 -23.55 -0.37 -6.02
N PRO A 56 -22.28 -0.79 -6.23
CA PRO A 56 -21.98 -1.96 -7.07
C PRO A 56 -22.67 -3.27 -6.65
N PHE A 57 -23.00 -3.42 -5.37
CA PHE A 57 -23.65 -4.60 -4.82
C PHE A 57 -25.18 -4.55 -4.88
N LEU A 58 -25.75 -3.38 -5.21
CA LEU A 58 -27.20 -3.16 -5.32
C LEU A 58 -27.66 -3.10 -6.78
N LEU A 59 -26.75 -2.86 -7.71
CA LEU A 59 -27.09 -2.75 -9.13
C LEU A 59 -27.47 -4.11 -9.75
N PRO A 60 -28.42 -4.13 -10.70
CA PRO A 60 -28.72 -5.33 -11.47
C PRO A 60 -27.52 -5.72 -12.36
N THR A 61 -27.46 -7.00 -12.74
CA THR A 61 -26.44 -7.54 -13.66
C THR A 61 -26.64 -7.11 -15.10
N ARG A 62 -27.87 -6.76 -15.49
CA ARG A 62 -28.25 -6.35 -16.85
C ARG A 62 -29.24 -5.18 -16.79
N GLY A 63 -29.45 -4.52 -17.93
CA GLY A 63 -30.41 -3.42 -18.08
C GLY A 63 -29.80 -2.02 -17.88
N PRO A 64 -30.61 -0.96 -18.02
CA PRO A 64 -30.14 0.42 -18.13
C PRO A 64 -29.39 0.93 -16.89
N LEU A 65 -29.72 0.40 -15.71
CA LEU A 65 -29.06 0.77 -14.45
C LEU A 65 -27.76 -0.02 -14.18
N SER A 66 -27.45 -1.04 -14.99
CA SER A 66 -26.26 -1.88 -14.77
C SER A 66 -24.94 -1.16 -15.05
N ASP A 67 -24.93 -0.01 -15.73
CA ASP A 67 -23.67 0.69 -16.04
C ASP A 67 -23.38 1.91 -15.11
N VAL A 68 -24.23 2.19 -14.13
CA VAL A 68 -24.16 3.40 -13.27
C VAL A 68 -22.86 3.52 -12.48
N ASP A 69 -22.19 2.40 -12.19
CA ASP A 69 -20.92 2.37 -11.48
C ASP A 69 -19.69 2.26 -12.40
N GLY A 70 -19.87 2.44 -13.72
CA GLY A 70 -18.79 2.29 -14.71
C GLY A 70 -17.68 3.32 -14.58
N GLY A 71 -17.97 4.47 -13.97
CA GLY A 71 -17.01 5.52 -13.66
C GLY A 71 -16.20 5.27 -12.38
N ILE A 72 -16.30 4.10 -11.75
CA ILE A 72 -15.41 3.76 -10.64
C ILE A 72 -13.99 3.58 -11.19
N ASP A 73 -13.06 4.39 -10.74
CA ASP A 73 -11.63 4.18 -10.97
C ASP A 73 -11.17 2.87 -10.34
N MET A 74 -10.34 2.15 -11.08
CA MET A 74 -9.62 0.97 -10.64
C MET A 74 -8.29 0.85 -11.38
N SER A 75 -7.49 -0.12 -10.96
CA SER A 75 -6.33 -0.55 -11.71
C SER A 75 -6.26 -2.07 -11.78
N LEU A 76 -5.56 -2.58 -12.79
CA LEU A 76 -5.21 -3.99 -12.89
C LEU A 76 -3.96 -4.21 -13.73
N HIS A 77 -3.41 -5.41 -13.61
CA HIS A 77 -2.44 -5.98 -14.53
C HIS A 77 -3.04 -7.25 -15.16
N VAL A 78 -2.85 -7.44 -16.46
CA VAL A 78 -3.31 -8.65 -17.17
C VAL A 78 -2.17 -9.65 -17.15
N LEU A 79 -2.28 -10.68 -16.31
CA LEU A 79 -1.26 -11.73 -16.24
C LEU A 79 -1.37 -12.70 -17.42
N SER A 80 -2.60 -13.00 -17.85
CA SER A 80 -2.87 -13.83 -19.02
C SER A 80 -4.23 -13.45 -19.62
N ARG A 81 -4.32 -13.44 -20.96
CA ARG A 81 -5.58 -13.20 -21.69
C ARG A 81 -6.33 -14.49 -22.00
N ASP A 82 -5.63 -15.60 -22.15
CA ASP A 82 -6.20 -16.92 -22.35
C ASP A 82 -5.40 -18.01 -21.62
N PRO A 83 -5.90 -18.54 -20.49
CA PRO A 83 -7.14 -18.18 -19.80
C PRO A 83 -7.05 -16.78 -19.15
N LEU A 84 -8.18 -16.08 -19.03
CA LEU A 84 -8.17 -14.72 -18.48
C LEU A 84 -7.86 -14.69 -16.98
N VAL A 85 -6.66 -14.22 -16.63
CA VAL A 85 -6.17 -14.03 -15.26
C VAL A 85 -5.75 -12.57 -15.06
N LEU A 86 -6.39 -11.91 -14.09
CA LEU A 86 -6.23 -10.49 -13.80
C LEU A 86 -5.67 -10.31 -12.40
N TYR A 87 -4.59 -9.54 -12.27
CA TYR A 87 -4.04 -9.11 -11.00
C TYR A 87 -4.60 -7.73 -10.61
N VAL A 88 -5.34 -7.65 -9.50
CA VAL A 88 -6.18 -6.50 -9.16
C VAL A 88 -5.91 -6.01 -7.73
N PRO A 89 -5.44 -4.77 -7.54
CA PRO A 89 -5.37 -4.12 -6.25
C PRO A 89 -6.75 -3.99 -5.60
N ILE A 90 -6.87 -4.43 -4.34
CA ILE A 90 -8.07 -4.22 -3.52
C ILE A 90 -7.68 -3.66 -2.14
N GLY A 91 -8.62 -2.97 -1.49
CA GLY A 91 -8.39 -2.44 -0.15
C GLY A 91 -9.50 -1.56 0.39
N GLY A 92 -9.24 -0.95 1.54
CA GLY A 92 -10.19 -0.07 2.22
C GLY A 92 -11.28 -0.81 2.99
N SER A 93 -12.42 -0.15 3.20
CA SER A 93 -13.48 -0.61 4.12
C SER A 93 -14.47 -1.63 3.51
N ARG A 94 -14.43 -1.83 2.19
CA ARG A 94 -15.23 -2.84 1.48
C ARG A 94 -14.49 -3.28 0.20
N PRO A 95 -13.45 -4.11 0.31
CA PRO A 95 -12.44 -4.25 -0.75
C PRO A 95 -12.95 -4.73 -2.11
N LEU A 96 -14.00 -5.56 -2.14
CA LEU A 96 -14.51 -6.14 -3.39
C LEU A 96 -15.40 -5.18 -4.22
N TYR A 97 -15.62 -3.93 -3.81
CA TYR A 97 -16.50 -3.03 -4.54
C TYR A 97 -16.11 -2.76 -6.01
N PRO A 98 -14.81 -2.61 -6.39
CA PRO A 98 -14.45 -2.44 -7.79
C PRO A 98 -14.59 -3.75 -8.56
N LEU A 99 -14.32 -4.89 -7.91
CA LEU A 99 -14.52 -6.22 -8.49
C LEU A 99 -15.99 -6.51 -8.76
N ALA A 100 -16.91 -6.08 -7.89
CA ALA A 100 -18.35 -6.19 -8.13
C ALA A 100 -18.79 -5.39 -9.37
N ALA A 101 -18.20 -4.21 -9.58
CA ALA A 101 -18.45 -3.39 -10.76
C ALA A 101 -17.87 -4.01 -12.04
N LEU A 102 -16.61 -4.44 -12.01
CA LEU A 102 -15.97 -5.10 -13.14
C LEU A 102 -16.61 -6.46 -13.46
N GLY A 103 -16.97 -7.21 -12.42
CA GLY A 103 -17.59 -8.52 -12.53
C GLY A 103 -18.87 -8.51 -13.35
N ARG A 104 -19.73 -7.49 -13.19
CA ARG A 104 -20.95 -7.35 -14.02
C ARG A 104 -20.64 -7.18 -15.50
N ARG A 105 -19.53 -6.52 -15.83
CA ARG A 105 -19.09 -6.32 -17.22
C ARG A 105 -18.33 -7.51 -17.78
N LEU A 106 -17.87 -8.44 -16.95
CA LEU A 106 -17.18 -9.65 -17.39
C LEU A 106 -18.00 -10.93 -17.15
N ALA A 107 -19.25 -10.82 -16.67
CA ALA A 107 -20.06 -11.93 -16.16
C ALA A 107 -20.25 -13.12 -17.10
N ALA A 108 -20.14 -12.91 -18.42
CA ALA A 108 -20.25 -13.96 -19.43
C ALA A 108 -18.93 -14.67 -19.77
N ARG A 109 -17.81 -14.24 -19.18
CA ARG A 109 -16.47 -14.80 -19.41
C ARG A 109 -15.98 -15.52 -18.16
N ARG A 110 -15.16 -16.55 -18.35
CA ARG A 110 -14.39 -17.14 -17.26
C ARG A 110 -13.25 -16.18 -16.91
N VAL A 111 -13.15 -15.80 -15.64
CA VAL A 111 -12.13 -14.85 -15.16
C VAL A 111 -11.57 -15.34 -13.83
N THR A 112 -10.25 -15.29 -13.67
CA THR A 112 -9.62 -15.45 -12.36
C THR A 112 -9.06 -14.12 -11.91
N PHE A 113 -9.49 -13.63 -10.75
CA PHE A 113 -8.96 -12.43 -10.11
C PHE A 113 -7.96 -12.82 -9.04
N LEU A 114 -6.69 -12.48 -9.25
CA LEU A 114 -5.66 -12.49 -8.23
C LEU A 114 -5.67 -11.13 -7.54
N THR A 115 -6.02 -11.09 -6.25
CA THR A 115 -6.22 -9.82 -5.56
C THR A 115 -5.05 -9.45 -4.67
N MET A 116 -4.49 -8.27 -4.91
CA MET A 116 -3.38 -7.70 -4.14
C MET A 116 -3.93 -6.82 -3.01
N GLN A 117 -3.59 -7.12 -1.76
CA GLN A 117 -4.07 -6.33 -0.63
C GLN A 117 -3.25 -5.03 -0.50
N THR A 118 -3.83 -3.89 -0.89
CA THR A 118 -3.23 -2.54 -0.73
C THR A 118 -3.33 -2.00 0.70
N TRP A 119 -4.14 -2.65 1.53
CA TRP A 119 -4.37 -2.29 2.92
C TRP A 119 -4.69 -3.54 3.72
N THR A 120 -4.33 -3.58 5.01
CA THR A 120 -4.55 -4.79 5.79
C THR A 120 -6.02 -5.19 5.87
N MET A 121 -6.21 -6.50 5.75
CA MET A 121 -7.49 -7.18 5.91
C MET A 121 -7.77 -7.60 7.35
N GLU A 122 -6.78 -7.50 8.25
CA GLU A 122 -6.83 -7.88 9.68
C GLU A 122 -7.67 -6.90 10.51
N ARG A 123 -8.89 -6.63 10.06
CA ARG A 123 -9.86 -5.73 10.70
C ARG A 123 -11.18 -6.47 10.84
N PRO A 124 -11.67 -6.74 12.07
CA PRO A 124 -12.85 -7.58 12.28
C PRO A 124 -14.08 -7.18 11.45
N ALA A 125 -14.38 -5.87 11.38
CA ALA A 125 -15.50 -5.34 10.61
C ALA A 125 -15.35 -5.54 9.09
N VAL A 126 -14.11 -5.61 8.58
CA VAL A 126 -13.83 -5.86 7.16
C VAL A 126 -13.96 -7.34 6.86
N ILE A 127 -13.39 -8.23 7.68
CA ILE A 127 -13.52 -9.69 7.52
C ILE A 127 -14.98 -10.13 7.61
N ALA A 128 -15.74 -9.66 8.61
CA ALA A 128 -17.16 -9.98 8.74
C ALA A 128 -18.00 -9.52 7.53
N ARG A 129 -17.59 -8.45 6.86
CA ARG A 129 -18.21 -8.00 5.62
C ARG A 129 -17.76 -8.80 4.41
N MET A 130 -16.49 -9.22 4.38
CA MET A 130 -15.90 -9.98 3.28
C MET A 130 -16.69 -11.26 3.00
N GLY A 131 -17.04 -12.05 4.03
CA GLY A 131 -17.81 -13.28 3.83
C GLY A 131 -19.17 -13.06 3.13
N ARG A 132 -19.89 -11.97 3.50
CA ARG A 132 -21.14 -11.60 2.81
C ARG A 132 -20.91 -11.16 1.36
N ASP A 133 -19.86 -10.38 1.13
CA ASP A 133 -19.53 -9.90 -0.20
C ASP A 133 -19.07 -11.04 -1.13
N LEU A 134 -18.35 -12.04 -0.59
CA LEU A 134 -17.95 -13.25 -1.31
C LEU A 134 -19.15 -14.13 -1.67
N ALA A 135 -20.05 -14.40 -0.72
CA ALA A 135 -21.27 -15.16 -0.98
C ALA A 135 -22.15 -14.47 -2.05
N TRP A 136 -22.31 -13.15 -1.95
CA TRP A 136 -23.00 -12.35 -2.97
C TRP A 136 -22.33 -12.47 -4.33
N TYR A 137 -20.99 -12.37 -4.39
CA TYR A 137 -20.24 -12.42 -5.64
C TYR A 137 -20.36 -13.78 -6.32
N ALA A 138 -20.19 -14.87 -5.57
CA ALA A 138 -20.29 -16.23 -6.07
C ALA A 138 -21.66 -16.54 -6.69
N GLY A 139 -22.75 -16.08 -6.04
CA GLY A 139 -24.11 -16.25 -6.59
C GLY A 139 -24.39 -15.41 -7.85
N ARG A 140 -23.63 -14.33 -8.08
CA ARG A 140 -23.84 -13.40 -9.21
C ARG A 140 -22.94 -13.69 -10.41
N PHE A 141 -21.74 -14.20 -10.17
CA PHE A 141 -20.71 -14.40 -11.20
C PHE A 141 -20.07 -15.81 -11.10
N PRO A 142 -20.82 -16.88 -11.44
CA PRO A 142 -20.36 -18.25 -11.25
C PRO A 142 -19.16 -18.64 -12.14
N LEU A 143 -18.86 -17.86 -13.18
CA LEU A 143 -17.69 -18.06 -14.05
C LEU A 143 -16.41 -17.43 -13.50
N HIS A 144 -16.50 -16.70 -12.39
CA HIS A 144 -15.38 -15.98 -11.81
C HIS A 144 -14.79 -16.74 -10.62
N GLU A 145 -13.47 -16.71 -10.50
CA GLU A 145 -12.75 -17.14 -9.31
C GLU A 145 -12.01 -15.93 -8.71
N ILE A 146 -12.05 -15.79 -7.38
CA ILE A 146 -11.29 -14.77 -6.66
C ILE A 146 -10.28 -15.49 -5.77
N ILE A 147 -9.01 -15.14 -5.92
CA ILE A 147 -7.89 -15.63 -5.10
C ILE A 147 -7.26 -14.44 -4.42
N PHE A 148 -7.14 -14.50 -3.08
CA PHE A 148 -6.52 -13.45 -2.28
C PHE A 148 -5.04 -13.73 -2.11
N LEU A 149 -4.21 -12.78 -2.55
CA LEU A 149 -2.78 -12.75 -2.29
C LEU A 149 -2.57 -11.93 -1.01
N CYS A 150 -2.51 -12.61 0.12
CA CYS A 150 -2.49 -12.02 1.45
C CYS A 150 -1.08 -11.59 1.86
N ASN A 151 -0.96 -10.43 2.52
CA ASN A 151 0.31 -9.88 2.95
C ASN A 151 0.87 -10.58 4.19
N THR A 152 0.01 -11.23 4.98
CA THR A 152 0.38 -12.00 6.16
C THR A 152 -0.33 -13.35 6.14
N GLU A 153 0.20 -14.29 6.92
CA GLU A 153 -0.45 -15.57 7.15
C GLU A 153 -1.76 -15.42 7.93
N GLU A 154 -1.86 -14.41 8.80
CA GLU A 154 -3.08 -14.09 9.53
C GLU A 154 -4.18 -13.58 8.59
N GLU A 155 -3.86 -12.71 7.62
CA GLU A 155 -4.80 -12.33 6.56
C GLU A 155 -5.30 -13.54 5.79
N ARG A 156 -4.39 -14.47 5.42
CA ARG A 156 -4.75 -15.71 4.71
C ARG A 156 -5.75 -16.52 5.53
N ARG A 157 -5.46 -16.72 6.82
CA ARG A 157 -6.33 -17.46 7.75
C ARG A 157 -7.70 -16.81 7.91
N LEU A 158 -7.76 -15.49 8.09
CA LEU A 158 -9.00 -14.75 8.27
C LEU A 158 -9.88 -14.77 7.01
N ILE A 159 -9.28 -14.64 5.83
CA ILE A 159 -10.01 -14.71 4.56
C ILE A 159 -10.51 -16.12 4.29
N ALA A 160 -9.69 -17.15 4.54
CA ALA A 160 -10.11 -18.55 4.42
C ALA A 160 -11.29 -18.86 5.37
N ALA A 161 -11.23 -18.39 6.61
CA ALA A 161 -12.33 -18.52 7.58
C ALA A 161 -13.61 -17.80 7.15
N ALA A 162 -13.51 -16.74 6.35
CA ALA A 162 -14.64 -16.03 5.74
C ALA A 162 -15.16 -16.69 4.44
N GLY A 163 -14.61 -17.84 4.04
CA GLY A 163 -15.00 -18.58 2.83
C GLY A 163 -14.29 -18.14 1.55
N GLY A 164 -13.20 -17.38 1.65
CA GLY A 164 -12.39 -16.97 0.49
C GLY A 164 -11.29 -17.96 0.15
N ASN A 165 -10.89 -18.01 -1.12
CA ASN A 165 -9.67 -18.71 -1.55
C ASN A 165 -8.47 -17.78 -1.34
N ALA A 166 -7.49 -18.16 -0.51
CA ALA A 166 -6.38 -17.29 -0.12
C ALA A 166 -5.05 -18.04 -0.07
N ILE A 167 -4.00 -17.36 -0.53
CA ILE A 167 -2.60 -17.78 -0.35
C ILE A 167 -1.81 -16.65 0.32
N PHE A 168 -0.75 -17.02 1.01
CA PHE A 168 0.24 -16.05 1.49
C PHE A 168 1.13 -15.66 0.31
N SER A 169 1.11 -14.39 -0.07
CA SER A 169 1.90 -13.83 -1.16
C SER A 169 1.96 -12.33 -0.96
N ASN A 170 2.96 -11.89 -0.20
CA ASN A 170 3.12 -10.49 0.16
C ASN A 170 3.36 -9.61 -1.07
N HIS A 171 2.64 -8.47 -1.16
CA HIS A 171 2.70 -7.65 -2.37
C HIS A 171 4.08 -7.01 -2.62
N ASN A 172 4.96 -6.98 -1.62
CA ASN A 172 6.31 -6.44 -1.77
C ASN A 172 7.16 -7.25 -2.76
N LEU A 173 6.75 -8.46 -3.13
CA LEU A 173 7.37 -9.23 -4.22
C LEU A 173 7.36 -8.47 -5.56
N MET A 174 6.45 -7.51 -5.73
CA MET A 174 6.27 -6.73 -6.96
C MET A 174 7.26 -5.56 -7.08
N ILE A 175 8.05 -5.25 -6.05
CA ILE A 175 9.02 -4.14 -6.11
C ILE A 175 10.13 -4.45 -7.13
N SER A 176 10.48 -3.45 -7.95
CA SER A 176 11.55 -3.56 -8.95
C SER A 176 12.92 -3.56 -8.28
N GLU A 177 13.68 -4.63 -8.49
CA GLU A 177 15.08 -4.72 -8.05
C GLU A 177 16.04 -3.93 -8.93
N ASP A 178 15.66 -3.61 -10.18
CA ASP A 178 16.48 -2.81 -11.10
C ASP A 178 16.51 -1.32 -10.70
N ILE A 179 15.36 -0.82 -10.24
CA ILE A 179 15.21 0.59 -9.84
C ILE A 179 15.76 0.82 -8.45
N PHE A 180 15.32 0.04 -7.46
CA PHE A 180 15.72 0.19 -6.08
C PHE A 180 16.95 -0.66 -5.82
N ARG A 181 18.09 -0.01 -5.60
CA ARG A 181 19.40 -0.63 -5.39
C ARG A 181 20.37 0.38 -4.77
N PRO A 182 21.42 -0.07 -4.08
CA PRO A 182 22.53 0.78 -3.69
C PRO A 182 23.11 1.51 -4.90
N LEU A 183 23.43 2.79 -4.70
CA LEU A 183 24.08 3.65 -5.67
C LEU A 183 25.43 4.06 -5.06
N PRO A 184 26.57 3.47 -5.51
CA PRO A 184 27.86 3.66 -4.86
C PRO A 184 28.35 5.12 -4.90
N ASP A 185 27.94 5.88 -5.91
CA ASP A 185 28.36 7.27 -6.13
C ASP A 185 27.50 8.31 -5.39
N VAL A 186 26.53 7.86 -4.57
CA VAL A 186 25.64 8.76 -3.83
C VAL A 186 26.08 8.83 -2.36
N PRO A 187 26.57 9.99 -1.88
CA PRO A 187 27.00 10.14 -0.50
C PRO A 187 25.82 10.16 0.46
N VAL A 188 26.06 9.72 1.70
CA VAL A 188 25.07 9.80 2.78
C VAL A 188 25.08 11.20 3.38
N GLU A 189 23.94 11.89 3.28
CA GLU A 189 23.72 13.26 3.75
C GLU A 189 22.79 13.30 4.98
N PHE A 190 21.90 12.32 5.12
CA PHE A 190 20.87 12.26 6.14
C PHE A 190 21.03 11.04 7.06
N ASP A 191 20.66 11.20 8.33
CA ASP A 191 20.61 10.10 9.29
C ASP A 191 19.46 9.15 8.97
N ALA A 192 18.35 9.69 8.45
CA ALA A 192 17.23 8.88 8.00
C ALA A 192 16.45 9.50 6.82
N VAL A 193 15.64 8.67 6.17
CA VAL A 193 14.63 9.07 5.19
C VAL A 193 13.26 8.54 5.61
N TYR A 194 12.23 9.38 5.47
CA TYR A 194 10.84 8.96 5.59
C TYR A 194 10.05 9.18 4.31
N ASN A 195 9.70 8.09 3.63
CA ASN A 195 8.71 8.08 2.56
C ASN A 195 7.30 7.88 3.12
N GLY A 196 6.61 9.00 3.30
CA GLY A 196 5.28 9.05 3.89
C GLY A 196 4.42 10.13 3.23
N ARG A 197 3.33 9.70 2.58
CA ARG A 197 2.28 10.62 2.12
C ARG A 197 1.78 11.53 3.25
N ILE A 198 1.22 12.68 2.90
CA ILE A 198 0.62 13.62 3.85
C ILE A 198 -0.65 12.97 4.43
N SER A 199 -0.55 12.40 5.63
CA SER A 199 -1.65 11.66 6.25
C SER A 199 -1.45 11.45 7.76
N PRO A 200 -2.52 11.52 8.57
CA PRO A 200 -2.50 11.18 10.00
C PRO A 200 -1.90 9.80 10.32
N ILE A 201 -2.17 8.81 9.47
CA ILE A 201 -1.74 7.43 9.69
C ILE A 201 -0.22 7.27 9.64
N LYS A 202 0.48 8.23 9.00
CA LYS A 202 1.92 8.19 8.81
C LYS A 202 2.69 8.70 10.03
N ARG A 203 2.03 9.30 11.03
CA ARG A 203 2.65 9.70 12.32
C ARG A 203 3.99 10.41 12.13
N HIS A 204 4.01 11.45 11.28
CA HIS A 204 5.25 12.13 10.87
C HIS A 204 6.03 12.72 12.05
N HIS A 205 5.30 13.14 13.09
CA HIS A 205 5.89 13.65 14.33
C HIS A 205 6.87 12.69 15.02
N LEU A 206 6.75 11.37 14.81
CA LEU A 206 7.66 10.39 15.41
C LEU A 206 9.10 10.50 14.88
N ALA A 207 9.30 11.15 13.73
CA ALA A 207 10.62 11.35 13.14
C ALA A 207 11.28 12.68 13.55
N PHE A 208 10.59 13.54 14.30
CA PHE A 208 10.96 14.94 14.48
C PHE A 208 12.21 15.17 15.33
N ASP A 209 12.57 14.23 16.18
CA ASP A 209 13.78 14.29 17.02
C ASP A 209 15.05 13.87 16.25
N ILE A 210 14.92 13.35 15.01
CA ILE A 210 16.06 12.98 14.18
C ILE A 210 16.75 14.25 13.69
N GLU A 211 18.08 14.29 13.78
CA GLU A 211 18.85 15.50 13.47
C GLU A 211 18.78 15.86 11.97
N ARG A 212 19.26 14.98 11.08
CA ARG A 212 19.20 15.17 9.62
C ARG A 212 18.22 14.19 9.00
N LEU A 213 17.10 14.69 8.50
CA LEU A 213 16.00 13.87 7.98
C LEU A 213 15.57 14.31 6.59
N ALA A 214 15.56 13.37 5.65
CA ALA A 214 14.90 13.54 4.36
C ALA A 214 13.43 13.10 4.44
N HIS A 215 12.51 13.94 3.98
CA HIS A 215 11.09 13.66 3.83
C HIS A 215 10.77 13.47 2.34
N ILE A 216 10.24 12.31 2.00
CA ILE A 216 9.53 12.11 0.72
C ILE A 216 8.04 12.11 1.04
N THR A 217 7.35 13.15 0.61
CA THR A 217 5.94 13.36 0.95
C THR A 217 5.14 13.92 -0.21
N TYR A 218 3.89 13.49 -0.32
CA TYR A 218 2.96 13.94 -1.35
C TYR A 218 1.52 13.83 -0.85
N SER A 219 0.61 14.59 -1.47
CA SER A 219 -0.82 14.51 -1.17
C SER A 219 -1.55 13.64 -2.18
N ILE A 220 -2.47 12.82 -1.68
CA ILE A 220 -3.47 12.11 -2.50
C ILE A 220 -4.89 12.65 -2.28
N GLY A 221 -5.01 13.84 -1.67
CA GLY A 221 -6.30 14.47 -1.38
C GLY A 221 -7.02 13.95 -0.13
N GLU A 222 -6.31 13.31 0.81
CA GLU A 222 -6.87 12.95 2.13
C GLU A 222 -7.08 14.16 3.04
N LEU A 223 -6.29 15.21 2.82
CA LEU A 223 -6.45 16.52 3.45
C LEU A 223 -6.89 17.55 2.40
N PRO A 224 -7.66 18.58 2.80
CA PRO A 224 -7.87 19.73 1.94
C PRO A 224 -6.54 20.45 1.63
N PRO A 225 -6.39 21.09 0.47
CA PRO A 225 -5.12 21.70 0.05
C PRO A 225 -4.51 22.67 1.08
N VAL A 226 -5.35 23.45 1.77
CA VAL A 226 -4.90 24.38 2.82
C VAL A 226 -4.23 23.65 4.00
N ALA A 227 -4.75 22.50 4.40
CA ALA A 227 -4.18 21.69 5.47
C ALA A 227 -2.92 20.94 5.02
N ALA A 228 -2.89 20.47 3.77
CA ALA A 228 -1.68 19.88 3.21
C ALA A 228 -0.53 20.90 3.13
N ARG A 229 -0.81 22.17 2.77
CA ARG A 229 0.19 23.25 2.81
C ARG A 229 0.63 23.59 4.22
N ALA A 230 -0.28 23.58 5.20
CA ALA A 230 0.08 23.77 6.60
C ALA A 230 1.03 22.67 7.10
N PHE A 231 0.76 21.41 6.74
CA PHE A 231 1.67 20.30 7.02
C PHE A 231 3.06 20.50 6.40
N VAL A 232 3.15 20.93 5.15
CA VAL A 232 4.44 21.23 4.48
C VAL A 232 5.20 22.32 5.23
N ARG A 233 4.54 23.42 5.61
CA ARG A 233 5.16 24.50 6.40
C ARG A 233 5.67 23.98 7.74
N ARG A 234 4.91 23.11 8.41
CA ARG A 234 5.33 22.49 9.67
C ARG A 234 6.60 21.67 9.49
N LEU A 235 6.69 20.84 8.45
CA LEU A 235 7.91 20.07 8.16
C LEU A 235 9.11 21.00 7.92
N GLN A 236 8.93 22.08 7.15
CA GLN A 236 9.99 23.06 6.89
C GLN A 236 10.44 23.81 8.16
N ALA A 237 9.50 24.06 9.08
CA ALA A 237 9.78 24.77 10.33
C ALA A 237 10.37 23.86 11.42
N GLN A 238 10.30 22.54 11.26
CA GLN A 238 10.69 21.59 12.30
C GLN A 238 12.20 21.66 12.63
N SER A 239 13.04 21.71 11.60
CA SER A 239 14.49 21.81 11.74
C SER A 239 15.10 22.31 10.42
N PRO A 240 16.13 23.18 10.46
CA PRO A 240 16.86 23.58 9.26
C PRO A 240 17.63 22.42 8.60
N LEU A 241 17.83 21.31 9.31
CA LEU A 241 18.50 20.10 8.82
C LEU A 241 17.51 19.06 8.27
N HIS A 242 16.21 19.35 8.30
CA HIS A 242 15.21 18.54 7.63
C HIS A 242 15.03 19.03 6.20
N HIS A 243 14.90 18.08 5.27
CA HIS A 243 14.77 18.38 3.86
C HIS A 243 13.56 17.68 3.25
N ILE A 244 12.70 18.42 2.55
CA ILE A 244 11.64 17.82 1.72
C ILE A 244 12.23 17.58 0.33
N ALA A 245 12.43 16.31 -0.03
CA ALA A 245 13.08 15.93 -1.28
C ALA A 245 12.19 16.16 -2.52
N ASN A 246 10.88 16.24 -2.32
CA ASN A 246 9.94 16.54 -3.40
C ASN A 246 10.12 18.00 -3.87
N PRO A 247 10.14 18.27 -5.19
CA PRO A 247 10.12 19.64 -5.69
C PRO A 247 8.86 20.35 -5.22
N LEU A 248 9.00 21.56 -4.68
CA LEU A 248 7.85 22.35 -4.22
C LEU A 248 7.37 23.26 -5.35
N VAL A 249 6.12 23.12 -5.75
CA VAL A 249 5.43 24.02 -6.68
C VAL A 249 4.31 24.71 -5.90
N ASP A 250 4.36 26.03 -5.77
CA ASP A 250 3.41 26.84 -4.96
C ASP A 250 3.26 26.32 -3.50
N GLY A 251 4.37 25.91 -2.90
CA GLY A 251 4.40 25.34 -1.55
C GLY A 251 3.76 23.95 -1.44
N TRP A 252 3.67 23.22 -2.56
CA TRP A 252 3.06 21.90 -2.64
C TRP A 252 4.05 20.88 -3.22
N PRO A 253 4.22 19.70 -2.59
CA PRO A 253 5.18 18.71 -3.05
C PRO A 253 4.71 18.02 -4.33
N GLY A 254 5.52 18.14 -5.38
CA GLY A 254 5.40 17.41 -6.63
C GLY A 254 5.74 15.93 -6.48
N LYS A 255 5.44 15.13 -7.51
CA LYS A 255 5.78 13.70 -7.52
C LYS A 255 7.24 13.50 -7.91
N LEU A 256 7.90 12.55 -7.24
CA LEU A 256 9.19 12.00 -7.67
C LEU A 256 8.94 10.72 -8.49
N THR A 257 9.80 10.45 -9.47
CA THR A 257 9.87 9.13 -10.12
C THR A 257 10.48 8.09 -9.19
N ALA A 258 10.30 6.81 -9.49
CA ALA A 258 10.89 5.73 -8.68
C ALA A 258 12.44 5.83 -8.61
N GLN A 259 13.10 6.24 -9.69
CA GLN A 259 14.56 6.46 -9.72
C GLN A 259 14.97 7.64 -8.84
N GLN A 260 14.20 8.73 -8.85
CA GLN A 260 14.44 9.88 -7.97
C GLN A 260 14.25 9.49 -6.49
N VAL A 261 13.22 8.70 -6.19
CA VAL A 261 13.01 8.14 -4.84
C VAL A 261 14.21 7.27 -4.42
N ASN A 262 14.68 6.34 -5.26
CA ASN A 262 15.86 5.53 -4.95
C ASN A 262 17.11 6.38 -4.72
N ARG A 263 17.29 7.47 -5.46
CA ARG A 263 18.40 8.40 -5.23
C ARG A 263 18.34 9.04 -3.84
N VAL A 264 17.15 9.47 -3.40
CA VAL A 264 16.95 10.04 -2.05
C VAL A 264 17.20 8.97 -0.97
N TYR A 265 16.78 7.73 -1.19
CA TYR A 265 17.11 6.63 -0.26
C TYR A 265 18.61 6.47 -0.09
N ASN A 266 19.37 6.52 -1.18
CA ASN A 266 20.83 6.39 -1.12
C ASN A 266 21.54 7.57 -0.44
N GLN A 267 20.87 8.71 -0.26
CA GLN A 267 21.36 9.84 0.54
C GLN A 267 21.13 9.67 2.05
N ALA A 268 20.41 8.63 2.48
CA ALA A 268 20.11 8.40 3.89
C ALA A 268 20.78 7.13 4.44
N ALA A 269 21.07 7.15 5.74
CA ALA A 269 21.61 5.98 6.44
C ALA A 269 20.53 4.95 6.81
N VAL A 270 19.30 5.38 7.11
CA VAL A 270 18.23 4.52 7.64
C VAL A 270 16.87 4.85 7.01
N GLY A 271 16.07 3.84 6.68
CA GLY A 271 14.69 3.99 6.22
C GLY A 271 13.67 3.92 7.37
N LEU A 272 12.62 4.76 7.33
CA LEU A 272 11.62 4.85 8.39
C LEU A 272 10.26 4.24 8.01
N CYS A 273 9.71 3.42 8.92
CA CYS A 273 8.40 2.77 8.82
C CYS A 273 7.55 3.05 10.07
N LEU A 274 6.88 4.20 10.11
CA LEU A 274 6.34 4.76 11.36
C LEU A 274 4.82 4.61 11.55
N SER A 275 4.06 4.10 10.60
CA SER A 275 2.60 3.92 10.74
C SER A 275 2.22 2.73 11.61
N ALA A 276 1.08 2.80 12.32
CA ALA A 276 0.60 1.70 13.17
C ALA A 276 -0.08 0.59 12.35
N VAL A 277 -0.76 0.96 11.27
CA VAL A 277 -1.56 0.03 10.47
C VAL A 277 -1.45 0.43 9.00
N GLU A 278 -1.06 -0.51 8.14
CA GLU A 278 -0.99 -0.36 6.67
C GLU A 278 -1.34 -1.68 5.97
N GLY A 279 -0.90 -1.88 4.73
CA GLY A 279 -0.62 -3.21 4.19
C GLY A 279 0.86 -3.54 4.35
N ALA A 280 1.45 -4.27 3.40
CA ALA A 280 2.88 -4.61 3.47
C ALA A 280 3.86 -3.45 3.22
N MET A 281 3.35 -2.25 2.89
CA MET A 281 4.12 -1.00 2.77
C MET A 281 5.30 -1.10 1.79
N TYR A 282 5.08 -0.70 0.53
CA TYR A 282 6.13 -0.69 -0.50
C TYR A 282 7.45 -0.06 -0.05
N SER A 283 7.41 1.11 0.59
CA SER A 283 8.64 1.79 1.03
C SER A 283 9.54 0.93 1.91
N SER A 284 8.97 0.03 2.73
CA SER A 284 9.77 -0.90 3.53
C SER A 284 10.64 -1.80 2.66
N MET A 285 10.06 -2.39 1.61
CA MET A 285 10.81 -3.22 0.67
C MET A 285 11.73 -2.39 -0.21
N GLU A 286 11.31 -1.20 -0.65
CA GLU A 286 12.17 -0.32 -1.44
C GLU A 286 13.44 0.09 -0.67
N TYR A 287 13.34 0.37 0.64
CA TYR A 287 14.51 0.64 1.49
C TYR A 287 15.46 -0.56 1.54
N LEU A 288 14.93 -1.76 1.80
CA LEU A 288 15.74 -2.99 1.86
C LEU A 288 16.43 -3.28 0.52
N MET A 289 15.71 -3.09 -0.58
CA MET A 289 16.27 -3.23 -1.93
C MET A 289 17.34 -2.18 -2.20
N ALA A 290 17.17 -0.94 -1.75
CA ALA A 290 18.19 0.11 -1.80
C ALA A 290 19.35 -0.11 -0.80
N GLY A 291 19.29 -1.16 0.02
CA GLY A 291 20.32 -1.53 0.99
C GLY A 291 20.28 -0.71 2.28
N LEU A 292 19.14 -0.11 2.63
CA LEU A 292 19.00 0.65 3.88
C LEU A 292 18.52 -0.27 5.02
N PRO A 293 19.12 -0.16 6.21
CA PRO A 293 18.51 -0.68 7.43
C PRO A 293 17.21 0.08 7.75
N ILE A 294 16.33 -0.52 8.56
CA ILE A 294 14.99 0.02 8.83
C ILE A 294 14.77 0.24 10.32
N VAL A 295 14.27 1.42 10.67
CA VAL A 295 13.55 1.61 11.95
C VAL A 295 12.06 1.58 11.67
N SER A 296 11.37 0.72 12.39
CA SER A 296 9.92 0.62 12.38
C SER A 296 9.33 0.81 13.76
N THR A 297 8.01 0.99 13.79
CA THR A 297 7.18 0.90 15.01
C THR A 297 6.36 -0.38 14.93
N PRO A 298 5.83 -0.90 16.06
CA PRO A 298 4.86 -1.99 16.02
C PRO A 298 3.75 -1.68 15.03
N SER A 299 3.40 -2.66 14.19
CA SER A 299 2.38 -2.46 13.17
C SER A 299 1.66 -3.70 12.70
N LEU A 300 0.47 -3.47 12.14
CA LEU A 300 -0.34 -4.46 11.45
C LEU A 300 -0.23 -4.31 9.91
N GLY A 301 -0.17 -5.44 9.19
CA GLY A 301 -0.31 -5.47 7.73
C GLY A 301 0.82 -6.12 6.93
N GLY A 302 1.88 -6.60 7.59
CA GLY A 302 2.88 -7.49 6.96
C GLY A 302 4.08 -6.79 6.31
N ARG A 303 4.43 -5.57 6.74
CA ARG A 303 5.66 -4.90 6.27
C ARG A 303 6.94 -5.55 6.81
N ASP A 304 6.82 -6.21 7.94
CA ASP A 304 7.87 -6.89 8.70
C ASP A 304 8.21 -8.29 8.18
N VAL A 305 7.45 -8.82 7.21
CA VAL A 305 7.66 -10.14 6.59
C VAL A 305 9.10 -10.34 6.09
N TYR A 306 9.75 -9.28 5.62
CA TYR A 306 11.12 -9.33 5.08
C TYR A 306 12.16 -8.72 6.00
N PHE A 307 11.78 -8.32 7.21
CA PHE A 307 12.72 -7.75 8.16
C PHE A 307 13.77 -8.78 8.59
N ASP A 308 14.88 -8.26 9.07
CA ASP A 308 15.96 -9.05 9.62
C ASP A 308 16.46 -8.35 10.88
N PRO A 309 16.58 -9.06 12.02
CA PRO A 309 16.96 -8.43 13.29
C PRO A 309 18.35 -7.77 13.26
N ASP A 310 19.21 -8.14 12.32
CA ASP A 310 20.55 -7.55 12.20
C ASP A 310 20.51 -6.08 11.73
N TYR A 311 19.52 -5.74 10.89
CA TYR A 311 19.40 -4.43 10.23
C TYR A 311 18.00 -3.81 10.29
N CYS A 312 17.07 -4.41 11.02
CA CYS A 312 15.74 -3.84 11.29
C CYS A 312 15.50 -3.75 12.80
N ILE A 313 15.11 -2.58 13.28
CA ILE A 313 14.70 -2.35 14.68
C ILE A 313 13.23 -1.96 14.72
N VAL A 314 12.44 -2.68 15.50
CA VAL A 314 11.08 -2.26 15.89
C VAL A 314 11.18 -1.52 17.23
N ALA A 315 11.05 -0.20 17.19
CA ALA A 315 11.17 0.67 18.35
C ALA A 315 9.80 1.12 18.87
N GLU A 316 9.75 1.51 20.13
CA GLU A 316 8.58 2.15 20.71
C GLU A 316 8.18 3.40 19.89
N PRO A 317 6.87 3.68 19.73
CA PRO A 317 6.37 4.79 18.92
C PRO A 317 6.52 6.14 19.64
N GLU A 318 7.75 6.48 20.01
CA GLU A 318 8.13 7.70 20.71
C GLU A 318 9.31 8.37 19.99
N PRO A 319 9.28 9.70 19.73
CA PRO A 319 10.32 10.38 18.95
C PRO A 319 11.75 10.09 19.41
N ALA A 320 11.99 10.13 20.72
CA ALA A 320 13.31 9.84 21.29
C ALA A 320 13.74 8.37 21.09
N ALA A 321 12.81 7.42 21.12
CA ALA A 321 13.10 6.00 20.87
C ALA A 321 13.42 5.75 19.38
N ILE A 322 12.67 6.39 18.48
CA ILE A 322 12.94 6.35 17.04
C ILE A 322 14.32 6.94 16.74
N ARG A 323 14.65 8.11 17.31
CA ARG A 323 15.98 8.72 17.14
C ARG A 323 17.10 7.77 17.57
N ARG A 324 17.02 7.20 18.78
CA ARG A 324 18.04 6.26 19.28
C ARG A 324 18.20 5.03 18.39
N ALA A 325 17.09 4.50 17.86
CA ALA A 325 17.13 3.36 16.95
C ALA A 325 17.79 3.73 15.61
N VAL A 326 17.55 4.95 15.10
CA VAL A 326 18.21 5.48 13.89
C VAL A 326 19.71 5.63 14.13
N GLU A 327 20.11 6.29 15.20
CA GLU A 327 21.52 6.45 15.58
C GLU A 327 22.21 5.09 15.70
N THR A 328 21.57 4.13 16.37
CA THR A 328 22.08 2.75 16.52
C THR A 328 22.34 2.08 15.16
N LEU A 329 21.38 2.13 14.23
CA LEU A 329 21.54 1.48 12.92
C LEU A 329 22.52 2.22 12.00
N ARG A 330 22.53 3.55 12.05
CA ARG A 330 23.50 4.38 11.34
C ARG A 330 24.93 4.04 11.77
N ASP A 331 25.17 3.98 13.09
CA ASP A 331 26.51 3.81 13.65
C ASP A 331 27.04 2.38 13.48
N ARG A 332 26.17 1.39 13.25
CA ARG A 332 26.59 0.03 12.84
C ARG A 332 27.23 -0.02 11.45
N ALA A 333 26.95 0.97 10.59
CA ALA A 333 27.51 1.10 9.24
C ALA A 333 27.45 -0.22 8.43
N ILE A 334 26.31 -0.91 8.48
CA ILE A 334 26.11 -2.19 7.81
C ILE A 334 26.27 -2.00 6.29
N PRO A 335 27.06 -2.84 5.59
CA PRO A 335 27.21 -2.73 4.15
C PRO A 335 25.86 -2.83 3.43
N ARG A 336 25.56 -1.84 2.58
CA ARG A 336 24.28 -1.76 1.85
C ARG A 336 24.03 -2.99 0.95
N GLU A 337 25.09 -3.48 0.32
CA GLU A 337 25.03 -4.68 -0.52
C GLU A 337 24.67 -5.95 0.27
N ASP A 338 25.10 -6.05 1.54
CA ASP A 338 24.75 -7.20 2.38
C ASP A 338 23.26 -7.20 2.74
N ILE A 339 22.70 -6.04 3.09
CA ILE A 339 21.27 -5.87 3.35
C ILE A 339 20.47 -6.25 2.11
N ARG A 340 20.87 -5.72 0.94
CA ARG A 340 20.20 -6.01 -0.32
C ARG A 340 20.26 -7.50 -0.67
N ARG A 341 21.45 -8.11 -0.62
CA ARG A 341 21.65 -9.53 -0.97
C ARG A 341 20.77 -10.44 -0.11
N ARG A 342 20.79 -10.26 1.22
CA ARG A 342 19.96 -11.05 2.15
C ARG A 342 18.47 -10.84 1.91
N THR A 343 18.06 -9.64 1.53
CA THR A 343 16.67 -9.35 1.17
C THR A 343 16.27 -10.06 -0.13
N LEU A 344 17.12 -10.00 -1.15
CA LEU A 344 16.88 -10.65 -2.44
C LEU A 344 16.80 -12.17 -2.30
N GLU A 345 17.61 -12.80 -1.45
CA GLU A 345 17.52 -14.23 -1.14
C GLU A 345 16.11 -14.62 -0.65
N LYS A 346 15.54 -13.87 0.30
CA LYS A 346 14.17 -14.07 0.81
C LYS A 346 13.12 -13.84 -0.29
N VAL A 347 13.30 -12.79 -1.10
CA VAL A 347 12.36 -12.43 -2.17
C VAL A 347 12.37 -13.48 -3.29
N TYR A 348 13.54 -13.91 -3.75
CA TYR A 348 13.65 -14.90 -4.82
C TYR A 348 13.02 -16.24 -4.42
N ALA A 349 13.23 -16.70 -3.18
CA ALA A 349 12.57 -17.91 -2.70
C ALA A 349 11.03 -17.83 -2.82
N GLN A 350 10.42 -16.74 -2.36
CA GLN A 350 8.98 -16.55 -2.46
C GLN A 350 8.48 -16.28 -3.89
N ARG A 351 9.30 -15.63 -4.74
CA ARG A 351 8.97 -15.46 -6.17
C ARG A 351 8.90 -16.81 -6.87
N ILE A 352 9.81 -17.75 -6.56
CA ILE A 352 9.77 -19.12 -7.10
C ILE A 352 8.46 -19.82 -6.72
N GLU A 353 8.06 -19.74 -5.44
CA GLU A 353 6.80 -20.31 -4.97
C GLU A 353 5.59 -19.72 -5.69
N LEU A 354 5.53 -18.39 -5.84
CA LEU A 354 4.44 -17.73 -6.55
C LEU A 354 4.44 -18.09 -8.03
N MET A 355 5.58 -18.13 -8.72
CA MET A 355 5.66 -18.54 -10.12
C MET A 355 5.21 -19.98 -10.34
N ALA A 356 5.55 -20.90 -9.42
CA ALA A 356 5.05 -22.27 -9.44
C ALA A 356 3.53 -22.32 -9.25
N PHE A 357 2.99 -21.54 -8.30
CA PHE A 357 1.54 -21.41 -8.09
C PHE A 357 0.83 -20.86 -9.34
N LEU A 358 1.34 -19.79 -9.94
CA LEU A 358 0.78 -19.18 -11.14
C LEU A 358 0.82 -20.14 -12.33
N THR A 359 1.91 -20.89 -12.49
CA THR A 359 2.03 -21.95 -13.51
C THR A 359 0.96 -23.03 -13.32
N ALA A 360 0.79 -23.53 -12.09
CA ALA A 360 -0.22 -24.52 -11.76
C ALA A 360 -1.64 -23.97 -11.99
N LEU A 361 -1.88 -22.71 -11.63
CA LEU A 361 -3.15 -22.01 -11.86
C LEU A 361 -3.48 -21.93 -13.36
N LEU A 362 -2.53 -21.48 -14.19
CA LEU A 362 -2.73 -21.37 -15.63
C LEU A 362 -3.03 -22.73 -16.27
N ARG A 363 -2.28 -23.78 -15.90
CA ARG A 363 -2.54 -25.16 -16.35
C ARG A 363 -3.92 -25.65 -15.93
N ARG A 364 -4.29 -25.45 -14.66
CA ARG A 364 -5.64 -25.78 -14.14
C ARG A 364 -6.76 -25.08 -14.91
N LYS A 365 -6.48 -23.88 -15.44
CA LYS A 365 -7.40 -23.08 -16.23
C LYS A 365 -7.35 -23.40 -17.74
N GLY A 366 -6.57 -24.39 -18.15
CA GLY A 366 -6.51 -24.89 -19.53
C GLY A 366 -5.44 -24.24 -20.40
N SER A 367 -4.55 -23.42 -19.83
CA SER A 367 -3.43 -22.86 -20.58
C SER A 367 -2.45 -23.95 -21.02
N ARG A 368 -1.90 -23.77 -22.23
CA ARG A 368 -0.82 -24.59 -22.79
C ARG A 368 0.53 -23.87 -22.79
N THR A 369 0.60 -22.66 -22.22
CA THR A 369 1.86 -21.92 -22.16
C THR A 369 2.88 -22.71 -21.33
N PRO A 370 4.18 -22.58 -21.66
CA PRO A 370 5.25 -23.10 -20.81
C PRO A 370 5.14 -22.60 -19.36
N PRO A 371 5.78 -23.30 -18.40
CA PRO A 371 5.97 -22.78 -17.05
C PRO A 371 6.50 -21.35 -17.03
N ILE A 372 6.09 -20.60 -16.02
CA ILE A 372 6.67 -19.30 -15.73
C ILE A 372 8.05 -19.53 -15.11
N GLU A 373 9.10 -19.35 -15.91
CA GLU A 373 10.50 -19.52 -15.50
C GLU A 373 11.17 -18.19 -15.13
N THR A 374 10.57 -17.07 -15.56
CA THR A 374 11.03 -15.71 -15.25
C THR A 374 9.93 -14.91 -14.55
N TRP A 375 10.32 -13.94 -13.72
CA TRP A 375 9.37 -13.14 -12.97
C TRP A 375 8.42 -12.38 -13.91
N PRO A 376 7.09 -12.62 -13.85
CA PRO A 376 6.17 -12.15 -14.90
C PRO A 376 5.66 -10.72 -14.68
N PHE A 377 6.09 -10.04 -13.60
CA PHE A 377 5.60 -8.70 -13.27
C PHE A 377 6.69 -7.64 -13.52
N PRO A 378 6.40 -6.56 -14.26
CA PRO A 378 7.39 -5.57 -14.69
C PRO A 378 7.84 -4.57 -13.60
N GLY A 379 7.78 -4.94 -12.32
CA GLY A 379 7.99 -4.01 -11.19
C GLY A 379 6.79 -3.09 -10.92
N THR A 380 6.71 -2.46 -9.75
CA THR A 380 5.54 -1.64 -9.36
C THR A 380 5.30 -0.43 -10.25
N ASP A 381 6.36 0.19 -10.78
CA ASP A 381 6.24 1.29 -11.73
C ASP A 381 5.79 0.75 -13.08
N GLY A 382 4.67 1.26 -13.61
CA GLY A 382 4.13 0.80 -14.90
C GLY A 382 3.42 -0.57 -14.92
N MET A 383 3.46 -1.39 -13.86
CA MET A 383 2.72 -2.68 -13.84
C MET A 383 1.21 -2.51 -14.04
N MET A 384 0.64 -1.46 -13.47
CA MET A 384 -0.80 -1.28 -13.36
C MET A 384 -1.36 -0.39 -14.48
N ARG A 385 -2.34 -0.92 -15.22
CA ARG A 385 -3.21 -0.09 -16.05
C ARG A 385 -4.26 0.58 -15.18
N TRP A 386 -4.34 1.90 -15.27
CA TRP A 386 -5.36 2.70 -14.57
C TRP A 386 -6.47 3.12 -15.52
N GLY A 387 -7.69 3.16 -15.00
CA GLY A 387 -8.85 3.65 -15.74
C GLY A 387 -10.13 3.45 -14.95
N THR A 388 -11.23 3.91 -15.53
CA THR A 388 -12.57 3.59 -15.04
C THR A 388 -12.87 2.11 -15.30
N VAL A 389 -13.75 1.52 -14.49
CA VAL A 389 -14.23 0.14 -14.67
C VAL A 389 -14.73 -0.11 -16.10
N ARG A 390 -15.35 0.90 -16.74
CA ARG A 390 -15.79 0.80 -18.14
C ARG A 390 -14.62 0.68 -19.11
N GLU A 391 -13.63 1.56 -19.01
CA GLU A 391 -12.42 1.54 -19.86
C GLU A 391 -11.62 0.25 -19.67
N ILE A 392 -11.47 -0.18 -18.41
CA ILE A 392 -10.78 -1.43 -18.06
C ILE A 392 -11.52 -2.64 -18.61
N ALA A 393 -12.85 -2.68 -18.52
CA ALA A 393 -13.64 -3.77 -19.08
C ALA A 393 -13.52 -3.83 -20.61
N ALA A 394 -13.46 -2.69 -21.30
CA ALA A 394 -13.24 -2.62 -22.74
C ALA A 394 -11.85 -3.18 -23.12
N PHE A 395 -10.80 -2.70 -22.46
CA PHE A 395 -9.41 -3.15 -22.67
C PHE A 395 -9.22 -4.67 -22.45
N VAL A 396 -9.88 -5.24 -21.44
CA VAL A 396 -9.80 -6.68 -21.14
C VAL A 396 -10.58 -7.51 -22.17
N ARG A 397 -11.55 -6.92 -22.87
CA ARG A 397 -12.33 -7.59 -23.92
C ARG A 397 -11.61 -7.62 -25.27
N GLU A 398 -10.68 -6.71 -25.51
CA GLU A 398 -9.88 -6.71 -26.73
C GLU A 398 -9.08 -8.02 -26.86
N PRO A 399 -9.07 -8.64 -28.07
CA PRO A 399 -8.17 -9.75 -28.36
C PRO A 399 -6.70 -9.30 -28.28
N GLU A 400 -5.75 -10.23 -28.20
CA GLU A 400 -4.33 -9.85 -28.29
C GLU A 400 -4.06 -9.11 -29.61
N PRO A 401 -3.28 -8.01 -29.59
CA PRO A 401 -2.72 -7.49 -30.83
C PRO A 401 -1.85 -8.59 -31.44
N ILE A 402 -2.16 -8.94 -32.69
CA ILE A 402 -1.50 -9.98 -33.49
C ILE A 402 -0.01 -9.66 -33.68
#